data_AF-A0A160TIW5-F1
#
_entry.id   AF-A0A160TIW5-F1
#
_cell.length_a   1.000
_cell.length_b   1.000
_cell.length_c   1.000
_cell.angle_alpha   90.00
_cell.angle_beta   90.00
_cell.angle_gamma   90.00
#
_symmetry.space_group_name_H-M   'P 1'
#
loop_
_entity.id
_entity.type
_entity.pdbx_description
1 polymer ?
#
loop_
_entity_poly.entity_id
_entity_poly.type
_entity_poly.pdbx_seq_one_letter_code
_entity_poly.pdbx_strand_id
1 'polypeptide(L)'
;MIDVSVTTAPAGDVIVLDLWAADAPPAETGIRLLQVEPRRWWLIGAGEGAADIAAGIADSGAVTPIGGGLVRATLDGPGWRTLLMVSGCFDAEDPSFGIGQVAATTIHHVPVWIAVTGDTTCEVYMASSYAPALTELWAGANNPA
;
A
#
# COMPACT_ATOMS: atom_id res chain seq x y z
N MET A 1 4.06 -6.29 24.22
CA MET A 1 4.71 -6.44 22.90
C MET A 1 3.66 -6.88 21.93
N ILE A 2 3.46 -6.13 20.85
CA ILE A 2 2.55 -6.50 19.76
C ILE A 2 3.32 -7.51 18.89
N ASP A 3 2.75 -8.69 18.64
CA ASP A 3 3.39 -9.76 17.88
C ASP A 3 3.35 -9.46 16.37
N VAL A 4 4.26 -8.59 15.93
CA VAL A 4 4.39 -8.15 14.55
C VAL A 4 5.82 -7.68 14.27
N SER A 5 6.38 -8.15 13.16
CA SER A 5 7.61 -7.62 12.59
C SER A 5 7.29 -6.53 11.56
N VAL A 6 8.13 -5.50 11.50
CA VAL A 6 8.01 -4.41 10.53
C VAL A 6 9.30 -4.34 9.73
N THR A 7 9.20 -4.43 8.41
CA THR A 7 10.32 -4.23 7.49
C THR A 7 9.97 -3.15 6.49
N THR A 8 10.94 -2.35 6.05
CA THR A 8 10.72 -1.30 5.05
C THR A 8 11.62 -1.49 3.84
N ALA A 9 11.09 -1.18 2.66
CA ALA A 9 11.81 -1.19 1.41
C ALA A 9 11.32 -0.06 0.49
N PRO A 10 12.15 0.43 -0.45
CA PRO A 10 11.67 1.27 -1.54
C PRO A 10 10.54 0.56 -2.30
N ALA A 11 9.49 1.30 -2.66
CA ALA A 11 8.36 0.78 -3.43
C ALA A 11 8.51 1.09 -4.93
N GLY A 12 9.74 0.95 -5.47
CA GLY A 12 10.09 1.33 -6.85
C GLY A 12 9.31 0.59 -7.94
N ASP A 13 8.61 -0.48 -7.57
CA ASP A 13 7.78 -1.34 -8.40
C ASP A 13 6.32 -0.86 -8.56
N VAL A 14 5.97 0.30 -7.97
CA VAL A 14 4.61 0.85 -7.99
C VAL A 14 4.40 1.84 -9.14
N ILE A 15 3.41 1.54 -9.97
CA ILE A 15 2.89 2.42 -11.02
C ILE A 15 1.44 2.75 -10.73
N VAL A 16 1.05 4.01 -10.95
CA VAL A 16 -0.35 4.44 -11.00
C VAL A 16 -0.87 4.30 -12.43
N LEU A 17 -2.02 3.66 -12.54
CA LEU A 17 -2.85 3.63 -13.74
C LEU A 17 -4.18 4.34 -13.45
N ASP A 18 -4.38 5.49 -14.06
CA ASP A 18 -5.65 6.22 -14.04
C ASP A 18 -6.41 5.91 -15.33
N LEU A 19 -7.61 5.32 -15.25
CA LEU A 19 -8.46 5.02 -16.41
C LEU A 19 -9.62 6.02 -16.52
N TRP A 20 -10.00 6.38 -17.73
CA TRP A 20 -11.15 7.29 -17.94
C TRP A 20 -12.49 6.58 -17.76
N ALA A 21 -12.55 5.30 -18.11
CA ALA A 21 -13.61 4.40 -17.72
C ALA A 21 -13.37 3.83 -16.31
N ALA A 22 -14.43 3.44 -15.62
CA ALA A 22 -14.34 2.83 -14.28
C ALA A 22 -14.08 1.31 -14.34
N ASP A 23 -13.75 0.78 -15.51
CA ASP A 23 -13.53 -0.65 -15.72
C ASP A 23 -12.18 -1.05 -15.13
N ALA A 24 -12.10 -2.26 -14.56
CA ALA A 24 -10.85 -2.77 -14.04
C ALA A 24 -9.87 -3.06 -15.20
N PRO A 25 -8.57 -2.77 -15.02
CA PRO A 25 -7.56 -3.18 -16.00
C PRO A 25 -7.47 -4.71 -16.05
N PRO A 26 -7.04 -5.28 -17.18
CA PRO A 26 -6.80 -6.71 -17.28
C PRO A 26 -5.74 -7.14 -16.24
N ALA A 27 -6.00 -8.26 -15.56
CA ALA A 27 -5.03 -8.85 -14.65
C ALA A 27 -3.92 -9.55 -15.44
N GLU A 28 -2.68 -9.19 -15.16
CA GLU A 28 -1.50 -9.84 -15.73
C GLU A 28 -0.78 -10.69 -14.67
N THR A 29 -0.20 -11.81 -15.11
CA THR A 29 0.49 -12.71 -14.18
C THR A 29 1.75 -12.03 -13.63
N GLY A 30 1.87 -11.97 -12.30
CA GLY A 30 3.01 -11.34 -11.62
C GLY A 30 2.82 -9.85 -11.31
N ILE A 31 1.73 -9.22 -11.75
CA ILE A 31 1.35 -7.85 -11.38
C ILE A 31 0.18 -7.90 -10.41
N ARG A 32 0.34 -7.27 -9.24
CA ARG A 32 -0.75 -7.12 -8.27
C ARG A 32 -1.50 -5.81 -8.55
N LEU A 33 -2.80 -5.92 -8.76
CA LEU A 33 -3.72 -4.80 -8.94
C LEU A 33 -4.32 -4.39 -7.60
N LEU A 34 -4.24 -3.10 -7.24
CA LEU A 34 -4.97 -2.52 -6.11
C LEU A 34 -5.80 -1.32 -6.58
N GLN A 35 -7.11 -1.35 -6.39
CA GLN A 35 -7.98 -0.21 -6.69
C GLN A 35 -7.95 0.78 -5.52
N VAL A 36 -7.17 1.85 -5.63
CA VAL A 36 -7.00 2.84 -4.54
C VAL A 36 -8.02 3.98 -4.60
N GLU A 37 -8.60 4.24 -5.77
CA GLU A 37 -9.74 5.14 -5.99
C GLU A 37 -10.61 4.57 -7.13
N PRO A 38 -11.86 5.03 -7.34
CA PRO A 38 -12.78 4.43 -8.33
C PRO A 38 -12.22 4.26 -9.74
N ARG A 39 -11.30 5.14 -10.16
CA ARG A 39 -10.65 5.10 -11.48
C ARG A 39 -9.13 4.94 -11.42
N ARG A 40 -8.59 4.77 -10.21
CA ARG A 40 -7.15 4.73 -9.96
C ARG A 40 -6.75 3.36 -9.45
N TRP A 41 -5.82 2.78 -10.16
CA TRP A 41 -5.23 1.49 -9.85
C TRP A 41 -3.75 1.64 -9.58
N TRP A 42 -3.25 0.93 -8.58
CA TRP A 42 -1.83 0.70 -8.42
C TRP A 42 -1.48 -0.65 -9.01
N LEU A 43 -0.46 -0.66 -9.87
CA LEU A 43 0.15 -1.84 -10.46
C LEU A 43 1.46 -2.07 -9.71
N ILE A 44 1.54 -3.15 -8.94
CA ILE A 44 2.69 -3.49 -8.11
C ILE A 44 3.42 -4.67 -8.73
N GLY A 45 4.73 -4.55 -8.90
CA GLY A 45 5.55 -5.47 -9.70
C GLY A 45 5.70 -5.04 -11.16
N ALA A 46 5.21 -3.86 -11.52
CA ALA A 46 5.15 -3.36 -12.90
C ALA A 46 6.21 -2.29 -13.23
N GLY A 47 7.13 -1.97 -12.30
CA GLY A 47 7.98 -0.77 -12.36
C GLY A 47 8.68 -0.46 -13.69
N GLU A 48 9.20 -1.48 -14.39
CA GLU A 48 9.87 -1.32 -15.69
C GLU A 48 8.89 -1.35 -16.88
N GLY A 49 7.66 -1.85 -16.70
CA GLY A 49 6.64 -2.01 -17.74
C GLY A 49 5.79 -0.77 -18.04
N ALA A 50 6.12 0.40 -17.45
CA ALA A 50 5.30 1.61 -17.56
C ALA A 50 5.04 2.04 -19.02
N ALA A 51 6.05 1.93 -19.88
CA ALA A 51 5.94 2.31 -21.29
C ALA A 51 4.99 1.40 -22.08
N ASP A 52 5.06 0.09 -21.84
CA ASP A 52 4.21 -0.90 -22.49
C ASP A 52 2.75 -0.77 -22.03
N ILE A 53 2.54 -0.54 -20.73
CA ILE A 53 1.22 -0.27 -20.17
C ILE A 53 0.64 1.02 -20.78
N ALA A 54 1.45 2.08 -20.88
CA ALA A 54 1.02 3.33 -21.50
C ALA A 54 0.62 3.15 -22.97
N ALA A 55 1.38 2.34 -23.73
CA ALA A 55 1.04 1.99 -25.09
C ALA A 55 -0.26 1.16 -25.19
N GLY A 56 -0.47 0.24 -24.23
CA GLY A 56 -1.66 -0.61 -24.18
C GLY A 56 -2.96 0.13 -23.88
N ILE A 57 -2.91 1.17 -23.04
CA ILE A 57 -4.10 2.00 -22.74
C ILE A 57 -4.32 3.10 -23.77
N ALA A 58 -3.28 3.54 -24.48
CA ALA A 58 -3.33 4.63 -25.46
C ALA A 58 -4.12 5.84 -24.91
N ASP A 59 -5.19 6.24 -25.59
CA ASP A 59 -6.12 7.27 -25.16
C ASP A 59 -7.28 6.67 -24.34
N SER A 60 -7.00 5.86 -23.32
CA SER A 60 -8.01 5.46 -22.32
C SER A 60 -7.63 5.79 -20.88
N GLY A 61 -6.48 6.43 -20.66
CA GLY A 61 -5.98 6.72 -19.32
C GLY A 61 -4.62 7.41 -19.27
N ALA A 62 -4.02 7.40 -18.09
CA ALA A 62 -2.67 7.87 -17.83
C ALA A 62 -1.90 6.86 -16.97
N VAL A 63 -0.60 6.75 -17.25
CA VAL A 63 0.34 5.92 -16.47
C VAL A 63 1.38 6.82 -15.83
N THR A 64 1.62 6.65 -14.54
CA THR A 64 2.65 7.42 -13.82
C THR A 64 3.43 6.50 -12.88
N PRO A 65 4.74 6.31 -13.10
CA PRO A 65 5.61 5.68 -12.10
C PRO A 65 5.69 6.57 -10.86
N ILE A 66 5.24 6.06 -9.71
CA ILE A 66 5.28 6.82 -8.43
C ILE A 66 6.22 6.19 -7.41
N GLY A 67 6.67 4.95 -7.67
CA GLY A 67 7.41 4.14 -6.71
C GLY A 67 8.68 4.79 -6.15
N GLY A 68 9.34 5.67 -6.92
CA GLY A 68 10.53 6.39 -6.48
C GLY A 68 10.31 7.34 -5.29
N GLY A 69 9.06 7.76 -5.05
CA GLY A 69 8.69 8.61 -3.92
C GLY A 69 8.12 7.85 -2.73
N LEU A 70 7.96 6.53 -2.82
CA LEU A 70 7.25 5.71 -1.84
C LEU A 70 8.19 4.75 -1.10
N VAL A 71 7.87 4.52 0.16
CA VAL A 71 8.34 3.39 0.95
C VAL A 71 7.18 2.45 1.19
N ARG A 72 7.45 1.15 1.08
CA ARG A 72 6.57 0.06 1.47
C ARG A 72 7.07 -0.51 2.78
N ALA A 73 6.23 -0.46 3.80
CA ALA A 73 6.42 -1.22 5.04
C ALA A 73 5.62 -2.52 4.96
N THR A 74 6.28 -3.66 5.21
CA THR A 74 5.60 -4.95 5.38
C THR A 74 5.48 -5.25 6.85
N LEU A 75 4.24 -5.43 7.31
CA LEU A 75 3.90 -5.85 8.66
C LEU A 75 3.54 -7.34 8.60
N ASP A 76 4.27 -8.17 9.34
CA ASP A 76 4.09 -9.62 9.36
C ASP A 76 3.97 -10.11 10.81
N GLY A 77 2.82 -10.70 11.14
CA GLY A 77 2.49 -11.25 12.45
C GLY A 77 1.03 -10.98 12.84
N PRO A 78 0.45 -11.77 13.76
CA PRO A 78 -0.96 -11.66 14.13
C PRO A 78 -1.35 -10.30 14.75
N GLY A 79 -0.38 -9.54 15.26
CA GLY A 79 -0.60 -8.23 15.86
C GLY A 79 -0.66 -7.05 14.89
N TRP A 80 -0.57 -7.26 13.56
CA TRP A 80 -0.48 -6.14 12.61
C TRP A 80 -1.66 -5.18 12.68
N ARG A 81 -2.89 -5.68 12.89
CA ARG A 81 -4.10 -4.86 13.00
C ARG A 81 -4.03 -3.92 14.20
N THR A 82 -3.66 -4.47 15.36
CA THR A 82 -3.47 -3.71 16.58
C THR A 82 -2.39 -2.63 16.42
N LEU A 83 -1.29 -2.92 15.71
CA LEU A 83 -0.24 -1.95 15.45
C LEU A 83 -0.71 -0.78 14.58
N LEU A 84 -1.52 -1.02 13.54
CA LEU A 84 -2.05 0.05 12.68
C LEU A 84 -3.02 0.98 13.41
N MET A 85 -3.68 0.50 14.44
CA MET A 85 -4.57 1.30 15.28
C MET A 85 -3.82 2.19 16.28
N VAL A 86 -2.51 2.00 16.47
CA VAL A 86 -1.68 2.90 17.28
C VAL A 86 -1.54 4.24 16.57
N SER A 87 -2.23 5.26 17.11
CA SER A 87 -2.34 6.59 16.48
C SER A 87 -2.98 6.57 15.08
N GLY A 88 -3.73 5.53 14.75
CA GLY A 88 -4.55 5.42 13.54
C GLY A 88 -6.01 5.78 13.81
N CYS A 89 -6.72 6.24 12.78
CA CYS A 89 -8.17 6.52 12.83
C CYS A 89 -9.02 5.50 12.07
N PHE A 90 -8.40 4.46 11.51
CA PHE A 90 -9.04 3.42 10.74
C PHE A 90 -9.18 2.14 11.57
N ASP A 91 -10.36 1.52 11.54
CA ASP A 91 -10.60 0.23 12.17
C ASP A 91 -10.04 -0.89 11.30
N ALA A 92 -8.81 -1.32 11.60
CA ALA A 92 -8.17 -2.42 10.90
C ALA A 92 -8.71 -3.80 11.34
N GLU A 93 -9.49 -3.87 12.42
CA GLU A 93 -10.08 -5.11 12.95
C GLU A 93 -11.42 -5.47 12.31
N ASP A 94 -12.00 -4.57 11.51
CA ASP A 94 -13.20 -4.85 10.72
C ASP A 94 -13.00 -6.11 9.85
N PRO A 95 -13.82 -7.16 10.01
CA PRO A 95 -13.69 -8.40 9.25
C PRO A 95 -13.85 -8.23 7.73
N SER A 96 -14.47 -7.14 7.27
CA SER A 96 -14.58 -6.81 5.85
C SER A 96 -13.27 -6.29 5.27
N PHE A 97 -12.34 -5.80 6.11
CA PHE A 97 -10.99 -5.39 5.71
C PHE A 97 -10.05 -6.61 5.63
N GLY A 98 -10.33 -7.47 4.65
CA GLY A 98 -9.60 -8.71 4.36
C GLY A 98 -8.64 -8.61 3.17
N ILE A 99 -8.07 -9.75 2.77
CA ILE A 99 -7.09 -9.85 1.68
C ILE A 99 -7.63 -9.19 0.40
N GLY A 100 -6.76 -8.39 -0.25
CA GLY A 100 -7.09 -7.67 -1.49
C GLY A 100 -7.84 -6.35 -1.26
N GLN A 101 -8.22 -6.03 -0.02
CA GLN A 101 -8.73 -4.71 0.33
C GLN A 101 -7.59 -3.71 0.52
N VAL A 102 -7.90 -2.44 0.23
CA VAL A 102 -7.00 -1.32 0.46
C VAL A 102 -7.75 -0.19 1.15
N ALA A 103 -7.10 0.48 2.10
CA ALA A 103 -7.62 1.66 2.77
C ALA A 103 -6.62 2.81 2.65
N ALA A 104 -7.07 3.95 2.11
CA ALA A 104 -6.35 5.21 2.18
C ALA A 104 -6.76 5.92 3.49
N THR A 105 -5.81 6.16 4.37
CA THR A 105 -6.08 6.73 5.70
C THR A 105 -4.87 7.50 6.23
N THR A 106 -4.85 7.81 7.52
CA THR A 106 -3.76 8.48 8.21
C THR A 106 -3.39 7.73 9.49
N ILE A 107 -2.08 7.57 9.73
CA ILE A 107 -1.52 7.08 10.99
C ILE A 107 -0.49 8.10 11.45
N HIS A 108 -0.62 8.62 12.68
CA HIS A 108 0.30 9.61 13.23
C HIS A 108 0.54 10.81 12.28
N HIS A 109 -0.55 11.34 11.71
CA HIS A 109 -0.54 12.43 10.73
C HIS A 109 0.18 12.14 9.40
N VAL A 110 0.59 10.89 9.16
CA VAL A 110 1.17 10.42 7.89
C VAL A 110 0.07 9.83 7.02
N PRO A 111 -0.16 10.35 5.80
CA PRO A 111 -1.04 9.71 4.83
C PRO A 111 -0.47 8.37 4.40
N VAL A 112 -1.30 7.32 4.45
CA VAL A 112 -0.90 5.96 4.11
C VAL A 112 -1.95 5.24 3.28
N TRP A 113 -1.49 4.24 2.52
CA TRP A 113 -2.33 3.20 1.91
C TRP A 113 -2.00 1.86 2.55
N ILE A 114 -2.99 1.25 3.22
CA ILE A 114 -2.86 -0.06 3.85
C ILE A 114 -3.47 -1.09 2.90
N ALA A 115 -2.68 -2.04 2.42
CA ALA A 115 -3.12 -3.13 1.55
C ALA A 115 -2.97 -4.48 2.28
N VAL A 116 -4.06 -5.23 2.41
CA VAL A 116 -4.02 -6.54 3.09
C VAL A 116 -3.55 -7.60 2.12
N THR A 117 -2.43 -8.25 2.45
CA THR A 117 -1.77 -9.22 1.57
C THR A 117 -1.90 -10.67 2.05
N GLY A 118 -2.32 -10.86 3.29
CA GLY A 118 -2.57 -12.16 3.90
C GLY A 118 -3.31 -12.00 5.24
N ASP A 119 -3.64 -13.12 5.88
CA ASP A 119 -4.36 -13.10 7.17
C ASP A 119 -3.53 -12.38 8.25
N THR A 120 -2.23 -12.66 8.28
CA THR A 120 -1.26 -12.11 9.23
C THR A 120 -0.29 -11.12 8.57
N THR A 121 -0.58 -10.64 7.36
CA THR A 121 0.33 -9.75 6.63
C THR A 121 -0.40 -8.60 5.94
N CYS A 122 0.17 -7.40 6.05
CA CYS A 122 -0.24 -6.26 5.26
C CYS A 122 0.96 -5.44 4.82
N GLU A 123 0.76 -4.67 3.75
CA GLU A 123 1.72 -3.68 3.27
C GLU A 123 1.15 -2.28 3.50
N VAL A 124 1.98 -1.37 4.00
CA VAL A 124 1.65 0.04 4.21
C VAL A 124 2.55 0.89 3.34
N TYR A 125 1.96 1.68 2.45
CA TYR A 125 2.68 2.59 1.57
C TYR A 125 2.58 4.02 2.09
N MET A 126 3.70 4.72 2.07
CA MET A 126 3.81 6.11 2.54
C MET A 126 4.85 6.86 1.73
N ALA A 127 4.78 8.19 1.69
CA ALA A 127 5.85 8.99 1.11
C ALA A 127 7.16 8.76 1.88
N SER A 128 8.27 8.62 1.14
CA SER A 128 9.58 8.28 1.72
C SER A 128 10.05 9.27 2.79
N SER A 129 9.67 10.54 2.68
CA SER A 129 9.97 11.59 3.66
C SER A 129 9.30 11.38 5.02
N TYR A 130 8.20 10.63 5.09
CA TYR A 130 7.49 10.33 6.34
C TYR A 130 7.85 8.98 6.96
N ALA A 131 8.55 8.11 6.22
CA ALA A 131 8.88 6.76 6.69
C ALA A 131 9.58 6.73 8.06
N PRO A 132 10.58 7.61 8.35
CA PRO A 132 11.23 7.60 9.66
C PRO A 132 10.25 7.80 10.83
N ALA A 133 9.35 8.78 10.73
CA ALA A 133 8.39 9.10 11.78
C ALA A 133 7.46 7.91 12.10
N LEU A 134 6.95 7.23 11.07
CA LEU A 134 6.05 6.10 11.25
C LEU A 134 6.78 4.85 11.77
N THR A 135 8.01 4.60 11.29
CA THR A 135 8.83 3.48 11.78
C THR A 135 9.23 3.64 13.25
N GLU A 136 9.54 4.87 13.69
CA GLU A 136 9.87 5.16 15.08
C GLU A 136 8.67 4.93 16.01
N LEU A 137 7.48 5.40 15.61
CA LEU A 137 6.23 5.15 16.33
C LEU A 137 6.00 3.64 16.53
N TRP A 138 6.08 2.87 15.44
CA TRP A 138 5.83 1.42 15.49
C TRP A 138 6.88 0.68 16.30
N ALA A 139 8.15 1.08 16.23
CA ALA A 139 9.20 0.52 17.07
C ALA A 139 8.91 0.75 18.56
N GLY A 140 8.49 1.96 18.93
CA GLY A 140 8.09 2.29 20.30
C GLY A 140 6.85 1.52 20.78
N ALA A 141 5.87 1.32 19.90
CA ALA A 141 4.66 0.55 20.21
C ALA A 141 4.92 -0.96 20.38
N ASN A 142 5.84 -1.52 19.58
CA ASN A 142 6.23 -2.92 19.69
C ASN A 142 7.05 -3.20 20.95
N ASN A 143 7.88 -2.25 21.38
CA ASN A 143 8.71 -2.37 22.57
C ASN A 143 8.43 -1.26 23.59
N PRO A 144 7.25 -1.30 24.27
CA PRO A 144 6.94 -0.32 25.30
C PRO A 144 7.89 -0.52 26.48
N ALA A 145 8.51 0.57 26.93
CA ALA A 145 9.40 0.60 28.09
C ALA A 145 8.73 0.13 29.38
#